data_AF-A0A963MJP4-F1
#
_entry.id   AF-A0A963MJP4-F1
#
_cell.length_a   1.000
_cell.length_b   1.000
_cell.length_c   1.000
_cell.angle_alpha   90.00
_cell.angle_beta   90.00
_cell.angle_gamma   90.00
#
_symmetry.space_group_name_H-M   'P 1'
#
loop_
_entity.id
_entity.type
_entity.pdbx_description
1 polymer ?
#
loop_
_entity_poly.entity_id
_entity_poly.type
_entity_poly.pdbx_seq_one_letter_code
_entity_poly.pdbx_strand_id
1 'polypeptide(L)'
;MINTTFPALFVAHGAPTMVLDPGAAGAAQVRAAADLPRPRAIVVVSAHWQSAAPTVGVAPELDTMHDFHGFPPALYDVRYPARSDPAVAEQLRHLLRDDGFDVHVDRSRGLDHGAWTPLCLMYPAADIPLVPLSLLGDSGPEEHFRIGRALAPLLADGVL
;
A
#
# COMPACT_ATOMS: atom_id res chain seq x y z
N MET A 1 -21.77 2.95 18.07
CA MET A 1 -20.84 2.45 17.04
C MET A 1 -19.44 2.65 17.58
N ILE A 2 -18.63 1.60 17.67
CA ILE A 2 -17.25 1.75 18.14
C ILE A 2 -16.52 2.50 17.03
N ASN A 3 -16.10 3.74 17.31
CA ASN A 3 -15.34 4.56 16.38
C ASN A 3 -13.90 4.02 16.34
N THR A 4 -13.67 2.93 15.61
CA THR A 4 -12.33 2.36 15.43
C THR A 4 -11.61 3.16 14.36
N THR A 5 -10.85 4.17 14.79
CA THR A 5 -9.83 4.80 13.95
C THR A 5 -8.71 3.80 13.73
N PHE A 6 -8.36 3.51 12.48
CA PHE A 6 -7.22 2.65 12.15
C PHE A 6 -5.90 3.34 12.52
N PRO A 7 -4.84 2.59 12.86
CA PRO A 7 -3.49 3.15 12.88
C PRO A 7 -2.95 3.26 11.45
N ALA A 8 -1.93 4.11 11.25
CA ALA A 8 -1.04 3.98 10.10
C ALA A 8 0.08 2.99 10.45
N LEU A 9 0.45 2.11 9.51
CA LEU A 9 1.50 1.12 9.71
C LEU A 9 2.71 1.41 8.83
N PHE A 10 3.91 1.33 9.42
CA PHE A 10 5.17 1.28 8.70
C PHE A 10 5.74 -0.13 8.84
N VAL A 11 5.80 -0.87 7.73
CA VAL A 11 6.22 -2.28 7.72
C VAL A 11 7.41 -2.49 6.80
N ALA A 12 8.32 -3.38 7.20
CA ALA A 12 9.44 -3.77 6.37
C ALA A 12 9.00 -4.77 5.30
N HIS A 13 9.25 -4.49 4.02
CA HIS A 13 9.00 -5.48 2.96
C HIS A 13 10.11 -6.54 2.86
N GLY A 14 11.33 -6.22 3.31
CA GLY A 14 12.46 -7.13 3.32
C GLY A 14 12.88 -7.61 1.93
N ALA A 15 13.63 -8.71 1.87
CA ALA A 15 13.84 -9.40 0.60
C ALA A 15 12.54 -10.06 0.13
N PRO A 16 12.31 -10.23 -1.18
CA PRO A 16 11.13 -10.93 -1.72
C PRO A 16 10.89 -12.30 -1.07
N THR A 17 11.95 -12.98 -0.62
CA THR A 17 11.87 -14.28 0.07
C THR A 17 11.09 -14.24 1.38
N MET A 18 10.82 -13.07 1.96
CA MET A 18 10.06 -12.95 3.21
C MET A 18 8.66 -13.56 3.08
N VAL A 19 8.06 -13.59 1.90
CA VAL A 19 6.76 -14.27 1.70
C VAL A 19 6.86 -15.80 1.86
N LEU A 20 8.03 -16.38 1.57
CA LEU A 20 8.29 -17.83 1.68
C LEU A 20 8.88 -18.20 3.04
N ASP A 21 9.72 -17.33 3.59
CA ASP A 21 10.35 -17.47 4.89
C ASP A 21 10.22 -16.14 5.67
N PRO A 22 9.12 -15.96 6.42
CA PRO A 22 8.79 -14.67 7.04
C PRO A 22 9.72 -14.25 8.17
N GLY A 23 10.44 -15.19 8.79
CA GLY A 23 11.24 -14.93 9.98
C GLY A 23 10.46 -14.17 11.08
N ALA A 24 11.20 -13.45 11.93
CA ALA A 24 10.60 -12.70 13.04
C ALA A 24 9.80 -11.47 12.57
N ALA A 25 10.28 -10.78 11.52
CA ALA A 25 9.64 -9.56 11.02
C ALA A 25 8.29 -9.86 10.36
N GLY A 26 8.21 -10.87 9.50
CA GLY A 26 6.96 -11.30 8.90
C GLY A 26 5.98 -11.85 9.94
N ALA A 27 6.46 -12.62 10.93
CA ALA A 27 5.62 -13.07 12.03
C ALA A 27 5.03 -11.91 12.85
N ALA A 28 5.78 -10.81 13.03
CA ALA A 28 5.27 -9.61 13.69
C ALA A 28 4.20 -8.90 12.84
N GLN A 29 4.34 -8.86 11.51
CA GLN A 29 3.34 -8.29 10.61
C GLN A 29 2.02 -9.09 10.64
N VAL A 30 2.10 -10.42 10.64
CA VAL A 30 0.92 -11.30 10.78
C VAL A 30 0.17 -11.00 12.09
N ARG A 31 0.90 -10.88 13.21
CA ARG A 31 0.29 -10.56 14.51
C ARG A 31 -0.34 -9.16 14.51
N ALA A 32 0.37 -8.16 14.00
CA ALA A 32 -0.14 -6.80 13.92
C ALA A 32 -1.44 -6.71 13.10
N ALA A 33 -1.53 -7.45 11.98
CA ALA A 33 -2.75 -7.50 11.18
C ALA A 33 -3.91 -8.23 11.90
N ALA A 34 -3.60 -9.30 12.64
CA ALA A 34 -4.60 -10.06 13.39
C ALA A 34 -5.22 -9.28 14.57
N ASP A 35 -4.48 -8.32 15.13
CA ASP A 35 -4.95 -7.45 16.22
C ASP A 35 -5.79 -6.26 15.72
N LEU A 36 -5.90 -6.07 14.39
CA LEU A 36 -6.68 -5.00 13.78
C LEU A 36 -8.05 -5.51 13.30
N PRO A 37 -9.10 -4.66 13.36
CA PRO A 37 -10.31 -4.97 12.61
C PRO A 37 -10.00 -5.01 11.11
N ARG A 38 -10.84 -5.68 10.33
CA ARG A 38 -10.67 -5.73 8.87
C ARG A 38 -10.92 -4.33 8.27
N PRO A 39 -9.95 -3.72 7.57
CA PRO A 39 -10.16 -2.43 6.93
C PRO A 39 -11.08 -2.56 5.71
N ARG A 40 -11.76 -1.47 5.34
CA ARG A 40 -12.60 -1.44 4.13
C ARG A 40 -11.77 -1.27 2.86
N ALA A 41 -10.60 -0.63 2.96
CA ALA A 41 -9.59 -0.49 1.92
C ALA A 41 -8.22 -0.21 2.57
N ILE A 42 -7.14 -0.34 1.80
CA ILE A 42 -5.78 0.00 2.25
C ILE A 42 -5.16 0.99 1.26
N VAL A 43 -4.60 2.09 1.75
CA VAL A 43 -3.71 2.94 0.97
C VAL A 43 -2.28 2.44 1.16
N VAL A 44 -1.69 1.90 0.09
CA VAL A 44 -0.34 1.31 0.15
C VAL A 44 0.68 2.24 -0.48
N VAL A 45 1.70 2.63 0.28
CA VAL A 45 2.84 3.44 -0.19
C VAL A 45 4.09 2.56 -0.18
N SER A 46 4.69 2.35 -1.36
CA SER A 46 5.88 1.50 -1.51
C SER A 46 7.14 2.31 -1.78
N ALA A 47 8.25 1.89 -1.16
CA ALA A 47 9.59 2.41 -1.43
C ALA A 47 10.06 2.18 -2.89
N HIS A 48 9.46 1.20 -3.59
CA HIS A 48 9.80 0.85 -4.98
C HIS A 48 8.99 1.64 -6.01
N TRP A 49 8.18 2.61 -5.56
CA TRP A 49 7.42 3.48 -6.45
C TRP A 49 7.63 4.95 -6.11
N GLN A 50 8.38 5.63 -6.97
CA GLN A 50 8.62 7.06 -6.89
C GLN A 50 8.11 7.76 -8.15
N SER A 51 7.62 8.98 -7.98
CA SER A 51 7.21 9.87 -9.08
C SER A 51 7.50 11.33 -8.73
N ALA A 52 7.41 12.22 -9.72
CA ALA A 52 7.63 13.66 -9.53
C ALA A 52 6.46 14.36 -8.81
N ALA A 53 5.26 13.77 -8.85
CA ALA A 53 4.04 14.25 -8.22
C ALA A 53 3.29 13.07 -7.58
N PRO A 54 2.52 13.24 -6.49
CA PRO A 54 1.82 12.11 -5.87
C PRO A 54 0.91 11.46 -6.91
N THR A 55 1.13 10.18 -7.17
CA THR A 55 0.45 9.44 -8.23
C THR A 55 -0.33 8.30 -7.60
N VAL A 56 -1.61 8.21 -7.96
CA VAL A 56 -2.54 7.22 -7.41
C VAL A 56 -2.77 6.11 -8.41
N GLY A 57 -2.52 4.86 -8.01
CA GLY A 57 -2.77 3.68 -8.82
C GLY A 57 -4.25 3.30 -8.78
N VAL A 58 -4.88 3.14 -9.94
CA VAL A 58 -6.29 2.71 -10.03
C VAL A 58 -6.46 1.72 -11.18
N ALA A 59 -6.65 0.44 -10.87
CA ALA A 59 -6.90 -0.59 -11.87
C ALA A 59 -8.02 -1.56 -11.41
N PRO A 60 -8.78 -2.17 -12.35
CA PRO A 60 -9.76 -3.21 -12.01
C PRO A 60 -9.16 -4.41 -11.28
N GLU A 61 -7.91 -4.73 -11.61
CA GLU A 61 -7.05 -5.72 -10.97
C GLU A 61 -5.61 -5.18 -11.02
N LEU A 62 -4.88 -5.30 -9.93
CA LEU A 62 -3.51 -4.82 -9.81
C LEU A 62 -2.55 -5.97 -10.11
N ASP A 63 -1.75 -5.82 -11.17
CA ASP A 63 -0.75 -6.81 -11.54
C ASP A 63 0.24 -7.06 -10.39
N THR A 64 0.55 -8.32 -10.11
CA THR A 64 1.64 -8.67 -9.18
C THR A 64 2.98 -8.53 -9.92
N MET A 65 3.66 -7.41 -9.70
CA MET A 65 4.93 -7.10 -10.33
C MET A 65 6.07 -7.83 -9.63
N HIS A 66 6.91 -8.50 -10.41
CA HIS A 66 8.15 -9.12 -9.94
C HIS A 66 9.32 -8.23 -10.37
N ASP A 67 9.51 -7.14 -9.63
CA ASP A 67 10.51 -6.09 -9.86
C ASP A 67 11.90 -6.46 -9.30
N PHE A 68 12.17 -7.77 -9.20
CA PHE A 68 13.43 -8.36 -8.73
C PHE A 68 13.86 -9.51 -9.62
N HIS A 69 15.12 -9.92 -9.49
CA HIS A 69 15.70 -11.04 -10.25
C HIS A 69 16.68 -11.86 -9.40
N GLY A 70 17.03 -13.07 -9.87
CA GLY A 70 18.03 -13.93 -9.23
C GLY A 70 17.52 -14.73 -8.02
N PHE A 71 16.21 -14.71 -7.78
CA PHE A 71 15.56 -15.45 -6.71
C PHE A 71 15.03 -16.83 -7.16
N PRO A 72 14.66 -17.74 -6.22
CA PRO A 72 14.09 -19.04 -6.56
C PRO A 72 12.82 -18.96 -7.42
N PRO A 73 12.57 -19.95 -8.31
CA PRO A 73 11.39 -19.97 -9.19
C PRO A 73 10.05 -19.76 -8.48
N ALA A 74 9.89 -20.36 -7.29
CA ALA A 74 8.66 -20.27 -6.49
C ALA A 74 8.25 -18.83 -6.16
N LEU A 75 9.18 -17.87 -6.13
CA LEU A 75 8.83 -16.46 -5.92
C LEU A 75 8.13 -15.84 -7.14
N TYR A 76 8.44 -16.27 -8.36
CA TYR A 76 7.80 -15.77 -9.58
C TYR A 76 6.41 -16.38 -9.82
N ASP A 77 6.03 -17.38 -9.02
CA ASP A 77 4.69 -17.98 -9.01
C ASP A 77 3.75 -17.27 -8.01
N VAL A 78 4.27 -16.41 -7.13
CA VAL A 78 3.46 -15.68 -6.15
C VAL A 78 2.54 -14.69 -6.85
N ARG A 79 1.27 -14.67 -6.45
CA ARG A 79 0.25 -13.75 -6.97
C ARG A 79 -0.49 -13.12 -5.80
N TYR A 80 -0.77 -11.82 -5.92
CA TYR A 80 -1.59 -11.05 -5.01
C TYR A 80 -2.58 -10.19 -5.84
N PRO A 81 -3.67 -10.79 -6.35
CA PRO A 81 -4.56 -10.18 -7.34
C PRO A 81 -5.57 -9.22 -6.71
N ALA A 82 -5.08 -8.22 -5.97
CA ALA A 82 -5.93 -7.22 -5.35
C ALA A 82 -6.55 -6.27 -6.38
N ARG A 83 -7.67 -5.65 -6.02
CA ARG A 83 -8.39 -4.69 -6.87
C ARG A 83 -8.33 -3.30 -6.28
N SER A 84 -8.43 -2.27 -7.11
CA SER A 84 -8.53 -0.92 -6.59
C SER A 84 -9.89 -0.59 -5.99
N ASP A 85 -9.92 0.33 -5.02
CA ASP A 85 -11.14 1.03 -4.59
C ASP A 85 -11.21 2.42 -5.27
N PRO A 86 -12.02 2.61 -6.33
CA PRO A 86 -12.09 3.89 -7.02
C PRO A 86 -12.63 5.03 -6.15
N ALA A 87 -13.47 4.73 -5.15
CA ALA A 87 -14.05 5.74 -4.27
C ALA A 87 -13.00 6.25 -3.27
N VAL A 88 -12.24 5.34 -2.66
CA VAL A 88 -11.11 5.73 -1.78
C VAL A 88 -10.02 6.41 -2.59
N ALA A 89 -9.75 5.96 -3.82
CA ALA A 89 -8.79 6.63 -4.70
C ALA A 89 -9.20 8.08 -4.98
N GLU A 90 -10.47 8.37 -5.28
CA GLU A 90 -10.90 9.75 -5.49
C GLU A 90 -10.86 10.57 -4.21
N GLN A 91 -11.28 10.01 -3.07
CA GLN A 91 -11.19 10.67 -1.77
C GLN A 91 -9.74 11.04 -1.41
N LEU A 92 -8.80 10.12 -1.62
CA LEU A 92 -7.36 10.35 -1.43
C LEU A 92 -6.87 11.50 -2.33
N ARG A 93 -7.27 11.52 -3.60
CA ARG A 93 -6.90 12.60 -4.53
C ARG A 93 -7.43 13.95 -4.09
N HIS A 94 -8.67 14.00 -3.61
CA HIS A 94 -9.27 15.21 -3.08
C HIS A 94 -8.48 15.74 -1.88
N LEU A 95 -8.18 14.88 -0.90
CA LEU A 95 -7.41 15.25 0.30
C LEU A 95 -6.03 15.83 -0.06
N LEU A 96 -5.33 15.21 -1.01
CA LEU A 96 -4.02 15.71 -1.46
C LEU A 96 -4.12 17.03 -2.25
N ARG A 97 -5.15 17.19 -3.08
CA ARG A 97 -5.38 18.45 -3.82
C ARG A 97 -5.76 19.61 -2.91
N ASP A 98 -6.57 19.36 -1.89
CA ASP A 98 -6.96 20.36 -0.89
C ASP A 98 -5.74 20.89 -0.12
N ASP A 99 -4.69 20.06 -0.01
CA ASP A 99 -3.40 20.43 0.60
C ASP A 99 -2.37 20.94 -0.43
N GLY A 100 -2.80 21.21 -1.67
CA GLY A 100 -2.03 21.90 -2.70
C GLY A 100 -1.13 21.03 -3.57
N PHE A 101 -1.24 19.70 -3.51
CA PHE A 101 -0.50 18.82 -4.40
C PHE A 101 -1.15 18.73 -5.79
N ASP A 102 -0.33 18.69 -6.85
CA ASP A 102 -0.77 18.21 -8.16
C ASP A 102 -0.80 16.67 -8.15
N VAL A 103 -1.97 16.05 -8.31
CA VAL A 103 -2.16 14.61 -8.09
C VAL A 103 -2.50 13.89 -9.39
N HIS A 104 -1.66 12.94 -9.75
CA HIS A 104 -1.77 12.17 -10.99
C HIS A 104 -2.45 10.82 -10.74
N VAL A 105 -2.89 10.17 -11.82
CA VAL A 105 -3.48 8.83 -11.77
C VAL A 105 -2.79 7.93 -12.77
N ASP A 106 -2.32 6.79 -12.31
CA ASP A 106 -1.81 5.70 -13.15
C ASP A 106 -2.85 4.57 -13.19
N ARG A 107 -3.40 4.31 -14.38
CA ARG A 107 -4.41 3.25 -14.59
C ARG A 107 -3.81 1.89 -14.94
N SER A 108 -2.50 1.80 -14.97
CA SER A 108 -1.71 0.62 -15.31
C SER A 108 -0.77 0.19 -14.18
N ARG A 109 -0.76 0.90 -13.05
CA ARG A 109 0.13 0.58 -11.93
C ARG A 109 -0.27 -0.74 -11.28
N GLY A 110 0.64 -1.72 -11.30
CA GLY A 110 0.58 -2.92 -10.47
C GLY A 110 1.14 -2.72 -9.06
N LEU A 111 1.22 -3.80 -8.31
CA LEU A 111 1.88 -3.86 -7.00
C LEU A 111 3.29 -4.40 -7.18
N ASP A 112 4.29 -3.63 -6.77
CA ASP A 112 5.68 -4.07 -6.63
C ASP A 112 5.87 -4.96 -5.38
N HIS A 113 7.00 -5.65 -5.27
CA HIS A 113 7.26 -6.53 -4.14
C HIS A 113 7.30 -5.82 -2.80
N GLY A 114 7.65 -4.54 -2.78
CA GLY A 114 7.58 -3.71 -1.59
C GLY A 114 6.17 -3.59 -1.03
N ALA A 115 5.17 -3.58 -1.92
CA ALA A 115 3.76 -3.55 -1.55
C ALA A 115 3.20 -4.97 -1.30
N TRP A 116 3.35 -5.90 -2.24
CA TRP A 116 2.65 -7.19 -2.13
C TRP A 116 3.28 -8.14 -1.10
N THR A 117 4.58 -8.06 -0.81
CA THR A 117 5.22 -8.96 0.18
C THR A 117 4.59 -8.85 1.57
N PRO A 118 4.51 -7.66 2.20
CA PRO A 118 3.86 -7.53 3.50
C PRO A 118 2.35 -7.82 3.42
N LEU A 119 1.69 -7.45 2.32
CA LEU A 119 0.26 -7.72 2.13
C LEU A 119 -0.06 -9.22 2.04
N CYS A 120 0.78 -10.03 1.40
CA CYS A 120 0.64 -11.49 1.40
C CYS A 120 0.70 -12.08 2.82
N LEU A 121 1.46 -11.47 3.73
CA LEU A 121 1.57 -11.92 5.13
C LEU A 121 0.40 -11.42 5.98
N MET A 122 0.04 -10.14 5.82
CA MET A 122 -0.97 -9.48 6.65
C MET A 122 -2.40 -9.83 6.22
N TYR A 123 -2.65 -9.91 4.92
CA TYR A 123 -3.98 -10.06 4.31
C TYR A 123 -3.95 -11.06 3.13
N PRO A 124 -3.62 -12.35 3.35
CA PRO A 124 -3.34 -13.32 2.30
C PRO A 124 -4.48 -13.59 1.30
N ALA A 125 -5.72 -13.26 1.66
CA ALA A 125 -6.88 -13.46 0.80
C ALA A 125 -6.96 -12.49 -0.40
N ALA A 126 -6.17 -11.40 -0.40
CA ALA A 126 -6.18 -10.36 -1.44
C ALA A 126 -7.59 -9.79 -1.75
N ASP A 127 -8.49 -9.83 -0.76
CA ASP A 127 -9.90 -9.47 -0.90
C ASP A 127 -10.22 -8.09 -0.28
N ILE A 128 -9.20 -7.39 0.23
CA ILE A 128 -9.29 -5.99 0.67
C ILE A 128 -8.88 -5.09 -0.51
N PRO A 129 -9.75 -4.17 -0.94
CA PRO A 129 -9.40 -3.21 -1.98
C PRO A 129 -8.19 -2.35 -1.61
N LEU A 130 -7.34 -2.04 -2.59
CA LEU A 130 -6.11 -1.26 -2.39
C LEU A 130 -6.14 0.05 -3.18
N VAL A 131 -5.37 1.02 -2.70
CA VAL A 131 -5.04 2.23 -3.46
C VAL A 131 -3.54 2.45 -3.36
N PRO A 132 -2.75 2.03 -4.36
CA PRO A 132 -1.34 2.38 -4.41
C PRO A 132 -1.17 3.89 -4.48
N LEU A 133 -0.23 4.43 -3.69
CA LEU A 133 0.22 5.82 -3.78
C LEU A 133 1.75 5.86 -3.88
N SER A 134 2.28 6.64 -4.82
CA SER A 134 3.72 6.80 -5.00
C SER A 134 4.36 7.70 -3.93
N LEU A 135 5.65 7.51 -3.72
CA LEU A 135 6.51 8.47 -3.03
C LEU A 135 6.94 9.59 -3.98
N LEU A 136 7.30 10.74 -3.40
CA LEU A 136 7.90 11.83 -4.14
C LEU A 136 9.42 11.62 -4.22
N GLY A 137 9.94 11.42 -5.44
CA GLY A 137 11.33 11.01 -5.65
C GLY A 137 12.36 12.06 -5.21
N ASP A 138 12.09 13.33 -5.48
CA ASP A 138 13.03 14.45 -5.26
C ASP A 138 12.63 15.34 -4.06
N SER A 139 11.81 14.83 -3.14
CA SER A 139 11.22 15.59 -2.04
C SER A 139 11.83 15.30 -0.68
N GLY A 140 11.81 16.31 0.20
CA GLY A 140 12.25 16.20 1.59
C GLY A 140 11.25 15.49 2.52
N PRO A 141 11.65 15.19 3.76
CA PRO A 141 10.78 14.58 4.77
C PRO A 141 9.57 15.45 5.11
N GLU A 142 9.69 16.79 5.04
CA GLU A 142 8.58 17.72 5.30
C GLU A 142 7.42 17.51 4.33
N GLU A 143 7.72 17.25 3.05
CA GLU A 143 6.71 17.06 2.01
C GLU A 143 5.97 15.73 2.17
N HIS A 144 6.70 14.68 2.53
CA HIS A 144 6.11 13.37 2.86
C HIS A 144 5.29 13.42 4.16
N PHE A 145 5.74 14.19 5.16
CA PHE A 145 4.95 14.42 6.37
C PHE A 145 3.64 15.15 6.05
N ARG A 146 3.70 16.12 5.14
CA ARG A 146 2.51 16.84 4.64
C ARG A 146 1.53 15.89 3.94
N ILE A 147 2.01 14.96 3.09
CA ILE A 147 1.19 13.88 2.53
C ILE A 147 0.51 13.07 3.65
N GLY A 148 1.27 12.55 4.62
CA GLY A 148 0.70 11.76 5.71
C GLY A 148 -0.37 12.51 6.52
N ARG A 149 -0.16 13.81 6.76
CA ARG A 149 -1.13 14.71 7.39
C ARG A 149 -2.42 14.85 6.58
N ALA A 150 -2.32 15.01 5.26
CA ALA A 150 -3.46 15.11 4.37
C ALA A 150 -4.29 13.80 4.34
N LEU A 151 -3.62 12.65 4.45
CA LEU A 151 -4.29 11.33 4.43
C LEU A 151 -4.91 10.92 5.77
N ALA A 152 -4.55 11.56 6.88
CA ALA A 152 -4.99 11.19 8.22
C ALA A 152 -6.53 10.99 8.40
N PRO A 153 -7.42 11.75 7.72
CA PRO A 153 -8.86 11.53 7.82
C PRO A 153 -9.32 10.13 7.35
N LEU A 154 -8.57 9.47 6.46
CA LEU A 154 -8.89 8.13 5.95
C LEU A 154 -8.90 7.07 7.06
N LEU A 155 -8.06 7.23 8.09
CA LEU A 155 -7.98 6.31 9.22
C LEU A 155 -9.30 6.21 10.00
N ALA A 156 -10.02 7.34 10.13
CA ALA A 156 -11.33 7.37 10.78
C ALA A 156 -12.45 6.81 9.89
N ASP A 157 -12.19 6.71 8.58
CA ASP A 157 -13.10 6.17 7.57
C ASP A 157 -12.88 4.67 7.30
N GLY A 158 -12.18 3.98 8.21
CA GLY A 158 -11.94 2.53 8.11
C GLY A 158 -10.93 2.13 7.04
N VAL A 159 -10.14 3.07 6.52
CA VAL A 159 -9.05 2.84 5.57
C VAL A 159 -7.74 2.73 6.35
N LEU A 160 -6.97 1.68 6.06
CA LEU A 160 -5.65 1.46 6.63
C LEU A 160 -4.56 2.15 5.80
#